data_AF-A0A417IGU8-F1
#
_entry.id   AF-A0A417IGU8-F1
#
_cell.length_a   1.000
_cell.length_b   1.000
_cell.length_c   1.000
_cell.angle_alpha   90.00
_cell.angle_beta   90.00
_cell.angle_gamma   90.00
#
_symmetry.space_group_name_H-M   'P 1'
#
loop_
_entity.id
_entity.type
_entity.pdbx_description
1 polymer ?
#
loop_
_entity_poly.entity_id
_entity_poly.type
_entity_poly.pdbx_seq_one_letter_code
_entity_poly.pdbx_strand_id
1 'polypeptide(L)' 'MTILNCECGNEIFIMDETEATAWQCEQCGQWYDFFGVKVPDPAAVQPKKSPHLINWSAGEDL' A
#
# COMPACT_ATOMS: atom_id res chain seq x y z
N MET A 1 -2.39 20.11 6.26
CA MET A 1 -3.03 19.21 7.25
C MET A 1 -4.40 18.85 6.70
N THR A 2 -4.62 17.56 6.45
CA THR A 2 -5.89 17.02 5.92
C THR A 2 -6.44 16.01 6.94
N ILE A 3 -7.76 15.89 7.05
CA ILE A 3 -8.41 14.96 7.98
C ILE A 3 -9.30 14.04 7.16
N LEU A 4 -9.17 12.73 7.37
CA LEU A 4 -10.08 11.72 6.82
C LEU A 4 -10.97 11.16 7.92
N ASN A 5 -12.23 10.92 7.59
CA ASN A 5 -13.17 10.26 8.48
C ASN A 5 -13.18 8.75 8.19
N CYS A 6 -12.74 7.96 9.15
CA CYS A 6 -12.88 6.51 9.10
C CYS A 6 -14.36 6.13 9.26
N GLU A 7 -14.81 5.08 8.57
CA GLU A 7 -16.14 4.49 8.78
C GLU A 7 -16.36 3.94 10.20
N CYS A 8 -15.27 3.72 10.94
CA CYS A 8 -15.29 3.35 12.35
C CYS A 8 -15.63 4.52 13.28
N GLY A 9 -15.72 5.74 12.77
CA GLY A 9 -15.97 6.96 13.56
C GLY A 9 -14.70 7.66 14.06
N ASN A 10 -13.52 7.13 13.77
CA ASN A 10 -12.23 7.78 14.09
C ASN A 10 -11.81 8.77 13.02
N GLU A 11 -10.97 9.73 13.39
CA GLU A 11 -10.35 10.69 12.48
C GLU A 11 -8.89 10.29 12.21
N ILE A 12 -8.47 10.40 10.95
CA ILE A 12 -7.09 10.14 10.52
C ILE A 12 -6.46 11.47 10.14
N PHE A 13 -5.38 11.82 10.82
CA PHE A 13 -4.69 13.10 10.63
C PHE A 13 -3.53 12.94 9.64
N ILE A 14 -3.62 13.65 8.52
CA ILE A 14 -2.63 13.65 7.46
C ILE A 14 -1.77 14.91 7.56
N MET A 15 -0.48 14.69 7.80
CA MET A 15 0.55 15.73 7.73
C MET A 15 1.09 15.81 6.31
N ASP A 16 1.05 17.02 5.74
CA ASP A 16 1.37 17.33 4.33
C ASP A 16 2.85 17.08 3.98
N GLU A 17 3.71 16.94 4.99
CA GLU A 17 5.16 16.76 4.84
C GLU A 17 5.57 15.29 4.60
N THR A 18 4.61 14.38 4.41
CA THR A 18 4.89 12.96 4.20
C THR A 18 4.70 12.57 2.74
N GLU A 19 5.68 11.88 2.16
CA GLU A 19 5.60 11.27 0.81
C GLU A 19 4.63 10.06 0.78
N ALA A 20 3.86 9.87 1.84
CA ALA A 20 2.94 8.77 2.01
C ALA A 20 1.74 8.93 1.07
N THR A 21 1.31 7.82 0.47
CA THR A 21 0.15 7.76 -0.42
C THR A 21 -1.09 7.18 0.26
N ALA A 22 -0.95 6.65 1.47
CA ALA A 22 -2.03 6.09 2.26
C ALA A 22 -1.74 6.20 3.77
N TRP A 23 -2.80 6.27 4.56
CA TRP A 23 -2.76 6.38 6.02
C TRP A 23 -3.64 5.33 6.67
N GLN A 24 -3.12 4.72 7.73
CA GLN A 24 -3.83 3.71 8.49
C GLN A 24 -4.65 4.36 9.61
N CYS A 25 -5.90 3.91 9.77
CA CYS A 25 -6.67 4.22 10.96
C CYS A 25 -6.14 3.44 12.17
N GLU A 26 -5.74 4.13 13.23
CA GLU A 26 -5.21 3.51 14.45
C GLU A 26 -6.25 2.68 15.22
N GLN A 27 -7.54 2.95 15.03
CA GLN A 27 -8.60 2.27 15.79
C GLN A 27 -9.05 0.95 15.16
N CYS A 28 -9.14 0.87 13.83
CA CYS A 28 -9.63 -0.32 13.12
C CYS A 28 -8.61 -0.96 12.18
N GLY A 29 -7.46 -0.33 11.96
CA GLY A 29 -6.41 -0.81 11.07
C GLY A 29 -6.69 -0.66 9.57
N GLN A 30 -7.83 -0.07 9.19
CA GLN A 30 -8.20 0.17 7.79
C GLN A 30 -7.32 1.26 7.17
N TRP A 31 -6.91 1.07 5.92
CA TRP A 31 -6.11 2.05 5.19
C TRP A 31 -6.98 2.90 4.27
N TYR A 32 -6.63 4.18 4.18
CA TYR A 32 -7.27 5.13 3.29
C TYR A 32 -6.22 5.91 2.50
N ASP A 33 -6.50 6.14 1.23
CA ASP A 33 -5.73 7.05 0.36
C ASP A 33 -6.11 8.53 0.64
N PHE A 34 -5.35 9.47 0.08
CA PHE A 34 -5.57 10.91 0.21
C PHE A 34 -6.99 11.37 -0.15
N PHE A 35 -7.67 10.67 -1.06
CA PHE A 35 -9.06 10.99 -1.44
C PHE A 35 -10.10 10.39 -0.48
N GLY A 36 -9.68 9.74 0.61
CA GLY A 36 -10.57 9.06 1.55
C GLY A 36 -11.11 7.72 1.05
N VAL A 37 -10.46 7.15 0.03
CA VAL A 37 -10.84 5.84 -0.52
C VAL A 37 -10.15 4.74 0.27
N LYS A 38 -10.90 3.70 0.65
CA LYS A 38 -10.33 2.50 1.27
C LYS A 38 -9.36 1.80 0.33
N VAL A 39 -8.16 1.53 0.81
CA VAL A 39 -7.10 0.84 0.08
C VAL A 39 -6.58 -0.35 0.89
N PRO A 40 -5.98 -1.37 0.25
CA PRO A 40 -5.25 -2.40 0.98
C PRO A 40 -4.00 -1.80 1.65
N ASP A 41 -3.45 -2.53 2.63
CA ASP A 41 -2.17 -2.18 3.24
C ASP A 41 -1.08 -2.00 2.16
N PRO A 42 -0.49 -0.81 2.02
CA PRO A 42 0.51 -0.54 1.00
C PRO A 42 1.78 -1.37 1.20
N ALA A 43 2.08 -1.80 2.43
CA ALA A 43 3.21 -2.68 2.72
C ALA A 43 2.95 -4.15 2.33
N ALA A 44 1.69 -4.60 2.31
CA ALA A 44 1.29 -5.94 1.89
C ALA A 44 1.37 -6.13 0.37
N VAL A 45 1.40 -5.05 -0.41
CA VAL A 45 1.72 -5.09 -1.85
C VAL A 45 3.23 -5.24 -2.04
N GLN A 46 3.82 -6.24 -1.38
CA GLN A 46 5.09 -6.76 -1.85
C GLN A 46 4.80 -7.37 -3.22
N PRO A 47 5.57 -7.03 -4.28
CA PRO A 47 5.48 -7.80 -5.51
C PRO A 47 5.75 -9.24 -5.08
N LYS A 48 4.74 -10.10 -5.15
CA LYS A 48 4.97 -11.54 -5.14
C LYS A 48 5.98 -11.72 -6.26
N LYS A 49 7.25 -11.94 -5.90
CA LYS A 49 8.25 -12.49 -6.80
C LYS A 49 7.63 -13.82 -7.20
N SER A 50 6.84 -13.80 -8.27
CA SER A 50 6.37 -15.02 -8.89
C SER A 50 7.64 -15.83 -9.14
N PRO A 51 7.77 -17.05 -8.60
CA PRO A 51 8.93 -17.89 -8.83
C PRO A 51 9.05 -18.36 -10.30
N HIS A 52 8.32 -17.72 -11.21
CA HIS A 52 8.33 -17.95 -12.65
C HIS A 52 9.28 -16.99 -13.39
N LEU A 53 10.39 -16.60 -12.74
CA LEU A 53 11.60 -16.22 -13.47
C LEU A 53 12.12 -17.51 -14.11
N ILE A 54 11.63 -17.80 -15.31
CA ILE A 54 12.13 -18.86 -16.17
C ILE A 54 13.63 -18.64 -16.29
N ASN A 55 14.39 -19.59 -15.74
CA ASN A 55 15.83 -19.60 -15.83
C ASN A 55 16.20 -19.95 -17.28
N TRP A 56 16.42 -18.95 -18.12
CA TRP A 56 17.06 -19.14 -19.43
C TRP A 56 18.56 -19.31 -19.22
N SER A 57 18.94 -20.38 -18.51
CA SER A 57 20.30 -20.93 -18.54
C SER A 57 20.21 -22.30 -19.21
N ALA A 58 20.14 -22.32 -20.53
CA ALA A 58 20.45 -23.49 -21.36
C ALA A 58 20.41 -23.09 -22.83
N GLY A 59 21.58 -22.96 -23.44
CA GLY A 59 21.70 -22.70 -24.87
C GLY A 59 23.14 -22.43 -25.31
N GLU A 60 24.09 -23.23 -24.82
CA GLU A 60 25.23 -23.60 -25.67
C GLU A 60 24.64 -24.29 -26.91
N ASP A 61 24.78 -23.70 -28.09
CA ASP A 61 25.28 -24.37 -29.31
C ASP A 61 25.33 -23.36 -30.50
N LEU A 62 26.46 -23.40 -31.22
CA LEU A 62 26.83 -22.80 -32.51
C LEU A 62 27.43 -21.37 -32.52
#